data_AF-A0A1H1T8Z9-F1
#
_entry.id   AF-A0A1H1T8Z9-F1
#
_cell.length_a   1.000
_cell.length_b   1.000
_cell.length_c   1.000
_cell.angle_alpha   90.00
_cell.angle_beta   90.00
_cell.angle_gamma   90.00
#
_symmetry.space_group_name_H-M   'P 1'
#
loop_
_entity.id
_entity.type
_entity.pdbx_description
1 polymer ?
#
loop_
_entity_poly.entity_id
_entity_poly.type
_entity_poly.pdbx_seq_one_letter_code
_entity_poly.pdbx_strand_id
1 'polypeptide(L)'
;MLTNLPVWRAALPDCDISADERPDGSLVLIVKSADGKELRRVLPSDMKNADHVIRRVRLDLMLAKGQAPTREVIGTIDVSTLPTYNNGQLYKTRAASLWERRRLAMKASMN
;
A
#
# COMPACT_ATOMS: atom_id res chain seq x y z
N MET A 1 1.37 -19.61 -7.33
CA MET A 1 1.97 -18.79 -8.40
C MET A 1 1.07 -17.59 -8.64
N LEU A 2 1.61 -16.36 -8.62
CA LEU A 2 0.85 -15.11 -8.82
C LEU A 2 0.11 -15.03 -10.17
N THR A 3 0.49 -15.91 -11.10
CA THR A 3 -0.06 -16.10 -12.44
C THR A 3 -1.39 -16.84 -12.49
N ASN A 4 -1.98 -17.22 -11.35
CA ASN A 4 -3.26 -17.94 -11.34
C ASN A 4 -4.44 -16.99 -11.63
N LEU A 5 -4.53 -16.53 -12.87
CA LEU A 5 -5.56 -15.62 -13.40
C LEU A 5 -7.01 -16.05 -13.06
N PRO A 6 -7.37 -17.34 -12.97
CA PRO A 6 -8.69 -17.76 -12.50
C PRO A 6 -9.06 -17.24 -11.11
N VAL A 7 -8.10 -17.24 -10.17
CA VAL A 7 -8.31 -16.75 -8.80
C VAL A 7 -8.57 -15.23 -8.82
N TRP A 8 -7.83 -14.51 -9.66
CA TRP A 8 -8.02 -13.08 -9.85
C TRP A 8 -9.39 -12.74 -10.43
N ARG A 9 -9.83 -13.48 -11.46
CA ARG A 9 -11.16 -13.29 -12.06
C ARG A 9 -12.29 -13.64 -11.09
N ALA A 10 -12.12 -14.67 -10.26
CA ALA A 10 -13.09 -15.01 -9.22
C ALA A 10 -13.20 -13.93 -8.14
N ALA A 11 -12.08 -13.30 -7.77
CA ALA A 11 -12.05 -12.27 -6.73
C ALA A 11 -12.50 -10.88 -7.22
N LEU A 12 -12.35 -10.60 -8.51
CA LEU A 12 -12.67 -9.32 -9.16
C LEU A 12 -13.49 -9.58 -10.44
N PRO A 13 -14.76 -10.02 -10.33
CA PRO A 13 -15.56 -10.43 -11.48
C PRO A 13 -15.90 -9.28 -12.43
N ASP A 14 -15.97 -8.05 -11.91
CA ASP A 14 -16.33 -6.85 -12.68
C ASP A 14 -15.13 -6.17 -13.36
N CYS A 15 -13.95 -6.81 -13.36
CA CYS A 15 -12.72 -6.25 -13.89
C CYS A 15 -12.11 -7.19 -14.93
N ASP A 16 -11.57 -6.61 -16.01
CA ASP A 16 -10.74 -7.33 -16.96
C ASP A 16 -9.29 -7.33 -16.46
N ILE A 17 -8.66 -8.51 -16.46
CA ILE A 17 -7.38 -8.76 -15.80
C ILE A 17 -6.43 -9.40 -16.79
N SER A 18 -5.33 -8.70 -17.05
CA SER A 18 -4.20 -9.20 -17.85
C SER A 18 -2.89 -9.07 -17.06
N ALA A 19 -1.91 -9.88 -17.44
CA ALA A 19 -0.59 -9.86 -16.84
C ALA A 19 0.46 -9.94 -17.94
N ASP A 20 1.40 -9.01 -17.93
CA ASP A 20 2.53 -8.96 -18.87
C ASP A 20 3.82 -9.31 -18.15
N GLU A 21 4.63 -10.17 -18.74
CA GLU A 21 5.96 -10.50 -18.22
C GLU A 21 6.95 -9.36 -18.52
N ARG A 22 7.78 -9.06 -17.52
CA ARG A 22 8.86 -8.09 -17.64
C ARG A 22 10.20 -8.83 -17.75
N PRO A 23 11.18 -8.28 -18.50
CA PRO A 23 12.50 -8.92 -18.68
C PRO A 23 13.31 -9.15 -17.39
N ASP A 24 12.94 -8.54 -16.27
CA ASP A 24 13.54 -8.78 -14.94
C ASP A 24 12.91 -9.99 -14.21
N GLY A 25 11.99 -10.71 -14.86
CA GLY A 25 11.24 -11.82 -14.27
C GLY A 25 10.07 -11.39 -13.40
N SER A 26 9.81 -10.07 -13.25
CA SER A 26 8.61 -9.56 -12.59
C SER A 26 7.40 -9.58 -13.53
N LEU A 27 6.21 -9.45 -12.98
CA LEU A 27 4.95 -9.42 -13.72
C LEU A 27 4.27 -8.07 -13.56
N VAL A 28 3.78 -7.48 -14.64
CA VAL A 28 2.92 -6.30 -14.59
C VAL A 28 1.48 -6.77 -14.65
N LEU A 29 0.77 -6.61 -13.53
CA LEU A 29 -0.67 -6.83 -13.45
C LEU A 29 -1.39 -5.58 -13.96
N ILE A 30 -2.27 -5.77 -14.94
CA ILE A 30 -3.12 -4.74 -15.50
C ILE A 30 -4.57 -5.11 -15.17
N VAL A 31 -5.23 -4.24 -14.40
CA VAL A 31 -6.63 -4.41 -13.99
C VAL A 31 -7.43 -3.26 -14.55
N LYS A 32 -8.34 -3.57 -15.48
CA LYS A 32 -9.28 -2.61 -16.06
C LYS A 32 -10.63 -2.76 -15.38
N SER A 33 -11.05 -1.74 -14.65
CA SER A 33 -12.39 -1.70 -14.07
C SER A 33 -13.42 -1.38 -15.14
N ALA A 34 -14.67 -1.85 -14.95
CA ALA A 34 -15.80 -1.49 -15.80
C ALA A 34 -16.00 0.02 -15.97
N ASP A 35 -15.58 0.83 -14.99
CA ASP A 35 -15.65 2.30 -15.03
C ASP A 35 -14.59 2.94 -15.96
N GLY A 36 -13.86 2.13 -16.73
CA GLY A 36 -12.81 2.57 -17.66
C GLY A 36 -11.48 2.96 -16.99
N LYS A 37 -11.39 2.89 -15.65
CA LYS A 37 -10.16 3.14 -14.90
C LYS A 37 -9.24 1.92 -14.96
N GLU A 38 -7.99 2.17 -15.32
CA GLU A 38 -6.95 1.14 -15.41
C GLU A 38 -5.96 1.29 -14.24
N LEU A 39 -5.72 0.19 -13.53
CA LEU A 39 -4.71 0.07 -12.50
C LEU A 39 -3.59 -0.83 -13.01
N ARG A 40 -2.36 -0.29 -13.04
CA ARG A 40 -1.14 -1.05 -13.37
C ARG A 40 -0.30 -1.25 -12.13
N ARG A 41 0.12 -2.49 -11.88
CA ARG A 41 0.93 -2.81 -10.70
C ARG A 41 2.01 -3.82 -11.04
N VAL A 42 3.24 -3.53 -10.62
CA VAL A 42 4.35 -4.47 -10.71
C VAL A 42 4.29 -5.45 -9.54
N LEU A 43 4.34 -6.74 -9.86
CA LEU A 43 4.39 -7.86 -8.94
C LEU A 43 5.79 -8.48 -9.03
N PRO A 44 6.60 -8.40 -7.97
CA PRO A 44 7.90 -9.06 -7.96
C PRO A 44 7.75 -10.59 -7.95
N SER A 45 8.74 -11.27 -8.51
CA SER A 45 8.74 -12.72 -8.74
C SER A 45 8.77 -13.55 -7.46
N ASP A 46 9.21 -12.96 -6.35
CA ASP A 46 9.33 -13.58 -5.03
C ASP A 46 8.03 -13.58 -4.23
N MET A 47 6.95 -12.99 -4.75
CA MET A 47 5.73 -12.79 -3.99
C MET A 47 4.89 -14.08 -3.89
N LYS A 48 4.78 -14.63 -2.68
CA LYS A 48 4.19 -15.97 -2.45
C LYS A 48 2.68 -15.98 -2.27
N ASN A 49 2.07 -14.87 -1.84
CA ASN A 49 0.67 -14.82 -1.41
C ASN A 49 -0.19 -13.95 -2.33
N ALA A 50 -0.96 -14.57 -3.22
CA ALA A 50 -1.85 -13.88 -4.15
C ALA A 50 -3.01 -13.15 -3.46
N ASP A 51 -3.53 -13.67 -2.34
CA ASP A 51 -4.66 -13.06 -1.62
C ASP A 51 -4.32 -11.68 -1.07
N HIS A 52 -3.09 -11.49 -0.59
CA HIS A 52 -2.62 -10.18 -0.12
C HIS A 52 -2.60 -9.15 -1.26
N VAL A 53 -2.19 -9.58 -2.45
CA VAL A 53 -2.13 -8.71 -3.63
C VAL A 53 -3.54 -8.36 -4.09
N ILE A 54 -4.43 -9.35 -4.17
CA ILE A 54 -5.84 -9.17 -4.54
C ILE A 54 -6.52 -8.17 -3.61
N ARG A 55 -6.32 -8.31 -2.29
CA ARG A 55 -6.87 -7.37 -1.29
C ARG A 55 -6.35 -5.94 -1.49
N ARG A 56 -5.07 -5.79 -1.79
CA ARG A 56 -4.46 -4.48 -2.02
C ARG A 56 -4.95 -3.83 -3.32
N VAL A 57 -5.08 -4.61 -4.38
CA VAL A 57 -5.70 -4.16 -5.64
C VAL A 57 -7.15 -3.73 -5.42
N ARG A 58 -7.93 -4.49 -4.63
CA ARG A 58 -9.30 -4.13 -4.27
C ARG A 58 -9.36 -2.79 -3.52
N LEU A 59 -8.44 -2.57 -2.58
CA LEU A 59 -8.33 -1.29 -1.87
C LEU A 59 -8.02 -0.14 -2.83
N ASP A 60 -7.05 -0.31 -3.73
CA ASP A 60 -6.66 0.71 -4.70
C ASP A 60 -7.84 1.05 -5.63
N LEU A 61 -8.62 0.05 -6.06
CA LEU A 61 -9.83 0.26 -6.86
C LEU A 61 -10.91 1.02 -6.10
N MET A 62 -11.14 0.72 -4.82
CA MET A 62 -12.10 1.45 -3.99
C MET A 62 -11.69 2.92 -3.82
N LEU A 63 -10.40 3.18 -3.55
CA LEU A 63 -9.86 4.53 -3.45
C LEU A 63 -9.98 5.28 -4.78
N ALA A 64 -9.69 4.61 -5.90
CA ALA A 64 -9.82 5.21 -7.24
C ALA A 64 -11.27 5.57 -7.57
N LYS A 65 -12.26 4.84 -7.03
CA LYS A 65 -13.70 5.15 -7.14
C LYS A 65 -14.17 6.23 -6.17
N GLY A 66 -13.32 6.72 -5.27
CA GLY A 66 -13.71 7.66 -4.20
C GLY A 66 -14.56 7.03 -3.11
N GLN A 67 -14.61 5.69 -3.06
CA GLN A 67 -15.36 4.95 -2.05
C GLN A 67 -14.50 4.79 -0.78
N ALA A 68 -15.10 5.02 0.39
CA ALA A 68 -14.42 4.78 1.65
C ALA A 68 -14.04 3.29 1.77
N PRO A 69 -12.79 2.95 2.11
CA PRO A 69 -12.36 1.57 2.26
C PRO A 69 -13.14 0.88 3.40
N THR A 70 -13.71 -0.29 3.11
CA THR A 70 -14.47 -1.07 4.10
C THR A 70 -13.53 -1.58 5.19
N ARG A 71 -14.03 -1.65 6.43
CA ARG A 71 -13.26 -2.11 7.61
C ARG A 71 -12.60 -3.48 7.42
N GLU A 72 -13.19 -4.36 6.62
CA GLU A 72 -12.64 -5.68 6.24
C GLU A 72 -11.34 -5.57 5.43
N VAL A 73 -11.23 -4.57 4.56
CA VAL A 73 -10.05 -4.35 3.73
C VAL A 73 -8.94 -3.71 4.57
N ILE A 74 -9.29 -2.76 5.43
CA ILE A 74 -8.34 -2.09 6.34
C ILE A 74 -7.82 -3.07 7.40
N GLY A 75 -8.69 -3.91 7.98
CA GLY A 75 -8.33 -4.86 9.03
C GLY A 75 -7.38 -5.98 8.58
N THR A 76 -7.14 -6.13 7.28
CA THR A 76 -6.16 -7.07 6.74
C THR A 76 -4.75 -6.50 6.65
N ILE A 77 -4.57 -5.20 6.91
CA ILE A 77 -3.26 -4.58 7.02
C ILE A 77 -2.72 -4.89 8.41
N ASP A 78 -1.75 -5.81 8.49
CA ASP A 78 -1.06 -6.09 9.74
C ASP A 78 -0.19 -4.88 10.11
N VAL A 79 -0.63 -4.16 11.14
CA VAL A 79 0.03 -2.95 11.66
C VAL A 79 1.47 -3.24 12.08
N SER A 80 1.79 -4.48 12.46
CA SER A 80 3.15 -4.89 12.81
C SER A 80 4.09 -4.98 11.61
N THR A 81 3.55 -5.12 10.39
CA THR A 81 4.31 -5.21 9.13
C THR A 81 4.35 -3.90 8.36
N LEU A 82 3.59 -2.89 8.79
CA LEU A 82 3.75 -1.55 8.25
C LEU A 82 5.18 -1.11 8.55
N PRO A 83 5.87 -0.45 7.60
CA PRO A 83 7.13 0.21 7.89
C PRO A 83 6.85 1.26 8.95
N THR A 84 7.01 0.86 10.20
CA THR A 84 7.08 1.78 11.31
C THR A 84 8.35 2.56 11.05
N TYR A 85 8.23 3.88 10.92
CA TYR A 85 9.38 4.73 11.19
C TYR A 85 9.87 4.27 12.55
N ASN A 86 11.01 3.58 12.55
CA ASN A 86 11.55 3.00 13.75
C ASN A 86 11.64 4.16 14.75
N ASN A 87 11.18 3.99 15.99
CA ASN A 87 11.41 4.97 17.07
C ASN A 87 12.91 5.05 17.44
N GLY A 88 13.80 4.76 16.49
CA GLY A 88 15.22 5.05 16.59
C GLY A 88 15.46 6.56 16.60
N GLN A 89 16.69 6.93 16.92
CA GLN A 89 17.12 8.31 16.99
C GLN A 89 16.79 9.03 15.67
N LEU A 90 15.79 9.92 15.68
CA LEU A 90 15.58 10.86 14.58
C LEU A 90 16.80 11.78 14.54
N TYR A 91 17.70 11.54 13.58
CA TYR A 91 18.84 12.41 13.32
C TYR A 91 18.34 13.74 12.76
N LYS A 92 18.01 14.66 13.67
CA LYS A 92 17.58 16.02 13.35
C LYS A 92 18.80 16.91 13.14
N THR A 93 18.69 17.86 12.22
CA THR A 93 19.69 18.91 12.06
C THR A 93 19.82 19.72 13.35
N ARG A 94 20.98 20.35 13.55
CA ARG A 94 21.26 21.16 14.76
C ARG A 94 20.18 22.23 15.00
N ALA A 95 19.67 22.84 13.93
CA ALA A 95 18.63 23.86 13.99
C ALA A 95 17.28 23.29 14.46
N ALA A 96 16.86 22.14 13.93
CA ALA A 96 15.62 21.48 14.33
C ALA A 96 15.64 21.06 15.80
N SER A 97 16.76 20.51 16.27
CA SER A 97 16.96 20.13 17.68
C SER A 97 16.93 21.35 18.62
N LEU A 98 17.46 22.49 18.17
CA LEU A 98 17.50 23.72 18.97
C LEU A 98 16.11 24.36 19.10
N TRP A 99 15.30 24.31 18.04
CA TRP A 99 13.90 24.76 18.09
C TRP A 99 13.06 23.92 19.06
N GLU A 100 13.18 22.59 19.04
CA GLU A 100 12.42 21.73 19.96
C GLU A 100 12.81 21.95 21.42
N ARG A 101 14.11 22.12 21.72
CA ARG A 101 14.58 22.44 23.07
C ARG A 101 14.00 23.77 23.57
N ARG A 102 13.97 24.80 22.72
CA ARG A 102 13.35 26.08 23.05
C ARG A 102 11.85 25.93 23.29
N ARG A 103 11.16 25.16 22.45
CA ARG A 103 9.73 24.89 22.60
C ARG A 103 9.41 24.20 23.92
N LEU A 104 10.20 23.19 24.30
CA LEU A 104 10.02 22.47 25.56
C LEU A 104 10.33 23.35 26.77
N ALA A 105 11.38 24.17 26.71
CA ALA A 105 11.70 25.13 27.77
C ALA A 105 10.58 26.17 27.98
N MET A 106 10.03 26.72 26.89
CA MET A 106 8.88 27.64 26.96
C MET A 106 7.63 26.97 27.56
N LYS A 107 7.41 25.70 27.24
CA LYS A 107 6.27 24.94 27.79
C LYS A 107 6.46 24.60 29.27
N ALA A 108 7.70 24.35 29.70
CA ALA A 108 8.03 24.11 31.10
C ALA A 108 7.97 25.37 31.97
N SER A 109 8.23 26.55 31.40
CA SER A 109 8.11 27.84 32.10
C SER A 109 6.69 28.39 32.18
N MET A 110 5.72 27.75 31.53
CA MET A 110 4.30 28.13 31.57
C MET A 110 3.48 27.33 32.60
N ASN A 111 4.09 26.36 33.27
CA ASN A 111 3.56 25.65 34.43
C ASN A 111 4.26 26.14 35.70
#